data_AF-A0A2V7JP93-F1
#
_entry.id   AF-A0A2V7JP93-F1
#
_cell.length_a   1.000
_cell.length_b   1.000
_cell.length_c   1.000
_cell.angle_alpha   90.00
_cell.angle_beta   90.00
_cell.angle_gamma   90.00
#
_symmetry.space_group_name_H-M   'P 1'
#
loop_
_entity.id
_entity.type
_entity.pdbx_description
1 polymer ?
#
loop_
_entity_poly.entity_id
_entity_poly.type
_entity_poly.pdbx_seq_one_letter_code
_entity_poly.pdbx_strand_id
1 'polypeptide(L)'
;MTRAGKPRPTLLALWLLLAVACKPSGDGVIALEGATLLDGSGGEPVKDALILVKGGHIQAVARVNEVEVPRGAQVVNLIGKTIVPGLIDAHAHVERWAGERYLAWGVTTVRDLGASSTDSSIALK
;
A
#
# COMPACT_ATOMS: atom_id res chain seq x y z
N MET A 1 16.88 57.17 -20.04
CA MET A 1 15.83 56.65 -20.95
C MET A 1 16.27 55.29 -21.49
N THR A 2 15.93 54.19 -20.82
CA THR A 2 16.17 52.82 -21.33
C THR A 2 14.91 51.99 -21.05
N ARG A 3 14.15 51.70 -22.11
CA ARG A 3 12.91 50.90 -22.08
C ARG A 3 13.25 49.45 -21.75
N ALA A 4 12.74 48.93 -20.64
CA ALA A 4 12.69 47.48 -20.39
C ALA A 4 11.70 46.83 -21.38
N GLY A 5 12.20 45.98 -22.27
CA GLY A 5 11.38 45.23 -23.23
C GLY A 5 10.58 44.14 -22.50
N LYS A 6 9.24 44.17 -22.62
CA LYS A 6 8.36 43.12 -22.11
C LYS A 6 8.68 41.78 -22.79
N PRO A 7 8.83 40.66 -22.05
CA PRO A 7 9.15 39.36 -22.64
C PRO A 7 8.00 38.88 -23.55
N ARG A 8 8.37 38.34 -24.72
CA ARG A 8 7.43 37.88 -25.76
C ARG A 8 6.59 36.68 -25.25
N PRO A 9 5.27 36.64 -25.54
CA PRO A 9 4.32 35.68 -24.94
C PRO A 9 4.56 34.21 -25.32
N THR A 10 5.36 33.93 -26.35
CA THR A 10 5.70 32.57 -26.80
C THR A 10 6.67 31.83 -25.89
N LEU A 11 7.54 32.54 -25.15
CA LEU A 11 8.46 31.92 -24.19
C LEU A 11 7.77 31.50 -22.88
N LEU A 12 6.65 32.13 -22.54
CA LEU A 12 5.86 31.83 -21.34
C LEU A 12 5.02 30.54 -21.52
N ALA A 13 4.54 30.29 -22.74
CA ALA A 13 3.75 29.09 -23.06
C ALA A 13 4.60 27.80 -23.04
N LEU A 14 5.88 27.88 -23.40
CA LEU A 14 6.79 26.73 -23.41
C LEU A 14 7.21 26.30 -21.98
N TRP A 15 7.26 27.24 -21.03
CA TRP A 15 7.49 26.95 -19.61
C TRP A 15 6.29 26.28 -18.93
N LEU A 16 5.07 26.63 -19.33
CA LEU A 16 3.85 26.01 -18.79
C LEU A 16 3.66 24.54 -19.24
N LEU A 17 4.21 24.16 -20.40
CA LEU A 17 4.15 22.80 -20.94
C LEU A 17 5.13 21.81 -20.27
N LEU A 18 6.24 22.28 -19.70
CA LEU A 18 7.24 21.42 -19.04
C LEU A 18 6.87 21.04 -17.59
N ALA A 19 6.04 21.83 -16.90
CA ALA A 19 5.69 21.59 -15.50
C ALA A 19 4.66 20.44 -15.30
N VAL A 20 4.02 19.97 -16.36
CA VAL A 20 2.88 19.01 -16.28
C VAL A 20 3.34 17.54 -16.29
N ALA A 21 4.62 17.24 -16.56
CA ALA A 21 5.05 15.88 -16.84
C ALA A 21 5.46 15.02 -15.62
N CYS A 22 5.69 15.63 -14.45
CA CYS A 22 6.20 14.90 -13.29
C CYS A 22 5.06 14.26 -12.46
N LYS A 23 4.35 13.27 -13.02
CA LYS A 23 3.59 12.34 -12.16
C LYS A 23 4.59 11.45 -11.42
N PRO A 24 4.41 11.22 -10.11
CA PRO A 24 5.31 10.36 -9.33
C PRO A 24 5.42 8.97 -9.97
N SER A 25 6.64 8.44 -10.03
CA SER A 25 6.88 7.08 -10.49
C SER A 25 6.37 6.08 -9.44
N GLY A 26 5.61 5.11 -9.94
CA GLY A 26 5.05 4.01 -9.18
C GLY A 26 6.00 2.83 -9.01
N ASP A 27 7.29 3.00 -9.30
CA ASP A 27 8.26 1.92 -9.18
C ASP A 27 8.25 1.36 -7.75
N GLY A 28 8.04 0.04 -7.65
CA GLY A 28 7.92 -0.69 -6.39
C GLY A 28 6.60 -0.48 -5.64
N VAL A 29 5.60 0.17 -6.25
CA VAL A 29 4.23 0.27 -5.73
C VAL A 29 3.41 -0.90 -6.26
N ILE A 30 2.66 -1.55 -5.37
CA ILE A 30 1.62 -2.52 -5.69
C ILE A 30 0.28 -1.84 -5.41
N ALA A 31 -0.62 -1.83 -6.39
CA ALA A 31 -1.99 -1.37 -6.26
C ALA A 31 -2.93 -2.57 -6.22
N LEU A 32 -3.60 -2.79 -5.09
CA LEU A 32 -4.63 -3.81 -4.92
C LEU A 32 -5.99 -3.15 -5.16
N GLU A 33 -6.69 -3.54 -6.22
CA GLU A 33 -7.82 -2.76 -6.75
C GLU A 33 -9.12 -3.58 -6.85
N GLY A 34 -10.24 -2.96 -6.46
CA GLY A 34 -11.60 -3.47 -6.69
C GLY A 34 -12.10 -4.50 -5.68
N ALA A 35 -11.36 -4.74 -4.60
CA ALA A 35 -11.77 -5.68 -3.55
C ALA A 35 -12.83 -5.11 -2.62
N THR A 36 -13.51 -5.98 -1.85
CA THR A 36 -14.13 -5.57 -0.59
C THR A 36 -13.09 -5.61 0.52
N LEU A 37 -12.85 -4.51 1.22
CA LEU A 37 -11.92 -4.44 2.35
C LEU A 37 -12.68 -4.54 3.67
N LEU A 38 -12.26 -5.50 4.49
CA LEU A 38 -12.55 -5.53 5.92
C LEU A 38 -11.27 -5.08 6.62
N ASP A 39 -11.22 -3.86 7.18
CA ASP A 39 -9.97 -3.27 7.67
C ASP A 39 -9.57 -3.68 9.10
N GLY A 40 -10.44 -4.42 9.79
CA GLY A 40 -10.24 -4.87 11.17
C GLY A 40 -10.60 -3.84 12.23
N SER A 41 -11.11 -2.67 11.85
CA SER A 41 -11.58 -1.63 12.80
C SER A 41 -12.96 -1.93 13.41
N GLY A 42 -13.67 -2.93 12.87
CA GLY A 42 -15.04 -3.28 13.27
C GLY A 42 -16.13 -2.45 12.59
N GLY A 43 -15.76 -1.55 11.67
CA GLY A 43 -16.69 -0.79 10.85
C GLY A 43 -17.29 -1.58 9.68
N GLU A 44 -18.11 -0.90 8.90
CA GLU A 44 -18.71 -1.47 7.68
C GLU A 44 -17.63 -1.79 6.61
N PRO A 45 -17.82 -2.86 5.81
CA PRO A 45 -16.92 -3.18 4.71
C PRO A 45 -16.78 -2.04 3.69
N VAL A 46 -15.54 -1.73 3.30
CA VAL A 46 -15.27 -0.76 2.22
C VAL A 46 -15.33 -1.49 0.88
N LYS A 47 -16.37 -1.22 0.09
CA LYS A 47 -16.51 -1.76 -1.27
C LYS A 47 -15.63 -1.00 -2.25
N ASP A 48 -15.21 -1.70 -3.31
CA ASP A 48 -14.40 -1.14 -4.40
C ASP A 48 -13.14 -0.43 -3.87
N ALA A 49 -12.42 -1.13 -3.00
CA ALA A 49 -11.25 -0.61 -2.32
C ALA A 49 -10.03 -0.58 -3.26
N LEU A 50 -9.22 0.46 -3.09
CA LEU A 50 -7.88 0.63 -3.64
C LEU A 50 -6.89 0.72 -2.48
N ILE A 51 -5.90 -0.17 -2.45
CA ILE A 51 -4.81 -0.15 -1.47
C ILE A 51 -3.48 -0.02 -2.21
N LEU A 52 -2.72 1.02 -1.88
CA LEU A 52 -1.38 1.23 -2.41
C LEU A 52 -0.35 0.76 -1.38
N VAL A 53 0.53 -0.16 -1.78
CA VAL A 53 1.59 -0.72 -0.94
C VAL A 53 2.94 -0.40 -1.57
N LYS A 54 3.90 0.11 -0.79
CA LYS A 54 5.27 0.35 -1.25
C LYS A 54 6.25 -0.04 -0.15
N GLY A 55 7.28 -0.83 -0.51
CA GLY A 55 8.33 -1.22 0.43
C GLY A 55 7.81 -1.96 1.67
N GLY A 56 6.73 -2.74 1.52
CA GLY A 56 6.10 -3.47 2.64
C GLY A 56 5.19 -2.65 3.55
N HIS A 57 4.94 -1.37 3.22
CA HIS A 57 4.05 -0.49 3.97
C HIS A 57 2.85 -0.05 3.14
N ILE A 58 1.67 0.05 3.77
CA ILE A 58 0.48 0.64 3.17
C ILE A 58 0.70 2.16 3.09
N GLN A 59 0.69 2.70 1.88
CA GLN A 59 0.79 4.14 1.63
C GLN A 59 -0.57 4.83 1.65
N ALA A 60 -1.60 4.17 1.13
CA ALA A 60 -2.95 4.71 1.05
C ALA A 60 -3.97 3.58 1.02
N VAL A 61 -5.15 3.87 1.59
CA VAL A 61 -6.38 3.11 1.45
C VAL A 61 -7.45 4.10 1.02
N ALA A 62 -8.13 3.83 -0.09
CA ALA A 62 -9.18 4.67 -0.65
C ALA A 62 -10.19 3.81 -1.42
N ARG A 63 -11.24 4.39 -1.98
CA ARG A 63 -12.01 3.74 -3.05
C ARG A 63 -11.34 3.95 -4.40
N VAL A 64 -11.63 3.07 -5.36
CA VAL A 64 -11.18 3.23 -6.74
C VAL A 64 -11.60 4.62 -7.25
N ASN A 65 -10.70 5.27 -7.99
CA ASN A 65 -10.82 6.65 -8.50
C ASN A 65 -10.77 7.79 -7.46
N GLU A 66 -10.66 7.52 -6.15
CA GLU A 66 -10.45 8.60 -5.16
C GLU A 66 -9.00 9.08 -5.11
N VAL A 67 -8.06 8.20 -5.45
CA VAL A 67 -6.62 8.48 -5.48
C VAL A 67 -6.05 7.96 -6.81
N GLU A 68 -5.16 8.74 -7.44
CA GLU A 68 -4.48 8.29 -8.65
C GLU A 68 -3.53 7.12 -8.32
N VAL A 69 -3.63 6.04 -9.10
CA VAL A 69 -2.62 4.97 -9.10
C VAL A 69 -1.34 5.50 -9.78
N PRO A 70 -0.18 5.50 -9.10
CA PRO A 70 1.07 5.98 -9.69
C PRO A 70 1.44 5.24 -10.97
N ARG A 71 1.97 5.97 -11.97
CA ARG A 71 2.39 5.37 -13.25
C ARG A 71 3.51 4.36 -13.00
N GLY A 72 3.36 3.13 -13.48
CA GLY A 72 4.34 2.05 -13.30
C GLY A 72 4.10 1.19 -12.06
N ALA A 73 3.07 1.46 -11.26
CA ALA A 73 2.64 0.55 -10.19
C ALA A 73 2.21 -0.81 -10.77
N GLN A 74 2.51 -1.90 -10.05
CA GLN A 74 1.94 -3.21 -10.33
C GLN A 74 0.49 -3.23 -9.88
N VAL A 75 -0.44 -3.32 -10.83
CA VAL A 75 -1.88 -3.39 -10.51
C VAL A 75 -2.31 -4.85 -10.37
N VAL A 76 -3.02 -5.15 -9.28
CA VAL A 76 -3.62 -6.46 -9.00
C VAL A 76 -5.12 -6.28 -8.90
N ASN A 77 -5.86 -6.81 -9.87
CA ASN A 77 -7.33 -6.79 -9.89
C ASN A 77 -7.88 -7.85 -8.92
N LEU A 78 -8.67 -7.41 -7.96
CA LEU A 78 -9.25 -8.22 -6.89
C LEU A 78 -10.79 -8.12 -6.84
N ILE A 79 -11.43 -7.76 -7.96
CA ILE A 79 -12.89 -7.76 -8.08
C ILE A 79 -13.46 -9.12 -7.67
N GLY A 80 -14.50 -9.08 -6.83
CA GLY A 80 -15.15 -10.27 -6.28
C GLY A 80 -14.36 -10.97 -5.18
N LYS A 81 -13.22 -10.41 -4.75
CA LYS A 81 -12.44 -10.90 -3.61
C LYS A 81 -12.59 -9.97 -2.41
N THR A 82 -12.20 -10.50 -1.25
CA THR A 82 -12.17 -9.77 0.01
C THR A 82 -10.74 -9.68 0.51
N ILE A 83 -10.33 -8.48 0.95
CA ILE A 83 -9.06 -8.24 1.64
C ILE A 83 -9.34 -8.14 3.14
N VAL A 84 -8.49 -8.79 3.93
CA VAL A 84 -8.42 -8.69 5.39
C VAL A 84 -6.97 -8.36 5.79
N PRO A 85 -6.72 -7.80 6.99
CA PRO A 85 -5.38 -7.74 7.55
C PRO A 85 -4.77 -9.14 7.65
N GLY A 86 -3.44 -9.21 7.63
CA GLY A 86 -2.73 -10.43 8.01
C GLY A 86 -3.16 -10.87 9.41
N LEU A 87 -3.41 -12.17 9.58
CA LEU A 87 -3.97 -12.69 10.82
C LEU A 87 -2.92 -12.64 11.94
N ILE A 88 -3.41 -12.41 13.17
CA ILE A 88 -2.59 -12.32 14.37
C ILE A 88 -3.00 -13.45 15.31
N ASP A 89 -2.05 -14.31 15.67
CA ASP A 89 -2.21 -15.29 16.74
C ASP A 89 -1.57 -14.77 18.03
N ALA A 90 -2.39 -14.50 19.03
CA ALA A 90 -1.96 -13.90 20.29
C ALA A 90 -1.52 -14.94 21.34
N HIS A 91 -1.72 -16.23 21.08
CA HIS A 91 -1.44 -17.28 22.04
C HIS A 91 -0.97 -18.55 21.34
N ALA A 92 0.32 -18.59 21.02
CA ALA A 92 0.93 -19.73 20.37
C ALA A 92 2.11 -20.28 21.17
N HIS A 93 2.44 -21.53 20.86
CA HIS A 93 3.70 -22.17 21.24
C HIS A 93 4.44 -22.48 19.95
N VAL A 94 5.33 -21.56 19.55
CA VAL A 94 5.92 -21.60 18.20
C VAL A 94 7.20 -22.40 18.21
N GLU A 95 7.14 -23.59 17.64
CA GLU A 95 8.35 -24.35 17.30
C GLU A 95 9.14 -23.64 16.19
N ARG A 96 10.48 -23.73 16.20
CA ARG A 96 11.36 -23.04 15.23
C ARG A 96 11.02 -23.30 13.76
N TRP A 97 10.48 -24.48 13.46
CA TRP A 97 10.12 -24.91 12.11
C TRP A 97 8.67 -24.55 11.73
N ALA A 98 7.86 -24.05 12.65
CA ALA A 98 6.44 -23.83 12.45
C ALA A 98 6.10 -22.51 11.74
N GLY A 99 7.04 -21.56 11.64
CA GLY A 99 6.79 -20.22 11.08
C GLY A 99 6.16 -20.23 9.68
N GLU A 100 6.67 -21.06 8.76
CA GLU A 100 6.12 -21.17 7.40
C GLU A 100 4.67 -21.70 7.39
N ARG A 101 4.30 -22.53 8.37
CA ARG A 101 2.93 -23.04 8.47
C ARG A 101 1.96 -21.93 8.83
N TYR A 102 2.32 -21.05 9.76
CA TYR A 102 1.49 -19.88 10.10
C TYR A 102 1.22 -19.02 8.86
N LEU A 103 2.26 -18.73 8.06
CA LEU A 103 2.12 -17.97 6.82
C LEU A 103 1.21 -18.65 5.79
N ALA A 104 1.33 -19.98 5.63
CA ALA A 104 0.48 -20.73 4.69
C ALA A 104 -1.02 -20.63 5.01
N TRP A 105 -1.37 -20.39 6.28
CA TRP A 105 -2.75 -20.18 6.74
C TRP A 105 -3.09 -18.70 6.97
N GLY A 106 -2.25 -17.78 6.51
CA GLY A 106 -2.51 -16.34 6.56
C GLY A 106 -2.17 -15.64 7.89
N VAL A 107 -1.56 -16.35 8.85
CA VAL A 107 -1.06 -15.77 10.10
C VAL A 107 0.30 -15.13 9.84
N THR A 108 0.35 -13.80 9.89
CA THR A 108 1.56 -13.01 9.61
C THR A 108 2.27 -12.54 10.87
N THR A 109 1.59 -12.62 12.02
CA THR A 109 2.14 -12.18 13.31
C THR A 109 1.75 -13.18 14.40
N VAL A 110 2.72 -13.59 15.21
CA VAL A 110 2.48 -14.52 16.32
C VAL A 110 3.12 -13.99 17.59
N ARG A 111 2.40 -14.11 18.72
CA ARG A 111 2.97 -14.00 20.06
C ARG A 111 3.24 -15.40 20.61
N ASP A 112 4.51 -15.73 20.73
CA ASP A 112 4.97 -17.00 21.28
C ASP A 112 5.13 -16.90 22.80
N LEU A 113 4.43 -17.79 23.52
CA LEU A 113 4.46 -17.95 24.97
C LEU A 113 5.09 -19.29 25.40
N GLY A 114 5.55 -20.11 24.44
CA GLY A 114 6.21 -21.39 24.70
C GLY A 114 7.73 -21.33 24.80
N ALA A 115 8.34 -20.22 24.38
CA ALA A 115 9.79 -20.06 24.42
C ALA A 115 10.31 -20.05 25.86
N SER A 116 11.37 -20.82 26.12
CA SER A 116 12.04 -20.90 27.43
C SER A 116 12.79 -19.62 27.83
N SER A 117 12.93 -18.66 26.91
CA SER A 117 13.52 -17.35 27.15
C SER A 117 12.64 -16.27 26.51
N THR A 118 11.87 -15.59 27.36
CA THR A 118 11.06 -14.37 27.09
C THR A 118 9.95 -14.47 26.03
N ASP A 119 8.77 -13.94 26.39
CA ASP A 119 7.67 -13.64 25.44
C ASP A 119 8.23 -12.97 24.18
N SER A 120 7.99 -13.58 23.03
CA SER A 120 8.52 -13.10 21.75
C SER A 120 7.39 -12.83 20.77
N SER A 121 7.37 -11.62 20.19
CA SER A 121 6.52 -11.31 19.04
C SER A 121 7.32 -11.45 17.75
N ILE A 122 6.86 -12.33 16.86
CA ILE A 122 7.53 -12.61 15.58
C ILE A 122 6.62 -12.12 14.46
N ALA A 123 7.14 -11.19 13.66
CA ALA A 123 6.56 -10.88 12.36
C ALA A 123 7.12 -11.88 11.35
N LEU A 124 6.24 -12.69 10.77
CA LEU A 124 6.59 -13.68 9.77
C LEU A 124 6.61 -12.95 8.41
N LYS A 125 7.77 -12.97 7.75
CA LYS A 125 8.01 -12.32 6.45
C LYS A 125 8.63 -13.32 5.49
#